data_AF-A0A811NMA0-F1
#
_entry.id   AF-A0A811NMA0-F1
#
_cell.length_a   1.000
_cell.length_b   1.000
_cell.length_c   1.000
_cell.angle_alpha   90.00
_cell.angle_beta   90.00
_cell.angle_gamma   90.00
#
_symmetry.space_group_name_H-M   'P 1'
#
loop_
_entity.id
_entity.type
_entity.pdbx_description
1 polymer ?
#
loop_
_entity_poly.entity_id
_entity_poly.type
_entity_poly.pdbx_seq_one_letter_code
_entity_poly.pdbx_strand_id
1 'polypeptide(L)' 'MEALNEKKKQDEAFSVDKCLDEVDAMELTDVEKAYAMNIFKSEIDREVFMKMKNKNIRLIWLKQQISAICGGNVGGGNV' A
#
# COMPACT_ATOMS: atom_id res chain seq x y z
N MET A 1 -14.37 -27.31 2.85
CA MET A 1 -14.78 -26.38 1.75
C MET A 1 -14.93 -24.94 2.23
N GLU A 2 -15.03 -24.67 3.54
CA GLU A 2 -15.21 -23.32 4.09
C GLU A 2 -13.96 -22.43 3.99
N ALA A 3 -12.77 -22.97 4.29
CA ALA A 3 -11.52 -22.20 4.25
C ALA A 3 -11.14 -21.63 2.86
N LEU A 4 -11.51 -22.33 1.78
CA LEU A 4 -11.26 -21.86 0.41
C LEU A 4 -12.18 -20.68 0.03
N ASN A 5 -13.39 -20.65 0.58
CA ASN A 5 -14.36 -19.59 0.33
C ASN A 5 -14.02 -18.33 1.14
N GLU A 6 -13.47 -18.49 2.35
CA GLU A 6 -12.94 -17.38 3.16
C GLU A 6 -11.68 -16.76 2.54
N LYS A 7 -10.75 -17.58 2.02
CA LYS A 7 -9.59 -17.06 1.29
C LYS A 7 -10.01 -16.29 0.03
N LYS A 8 -11.01 -16.77 -0.73
CA LYS A 8 -11.58 -16.02 -1.88
C LYS A 8 -12.20 -14.68 -1.47
N LYS A 9 -12.97 -14.64 -0.37
CA LYS A 9 -13.54 -13.38 0.16
C LYS A 9 -12.48 -12.39 0.64
N GLN A 10 -11.38 -12.88 1.23
CA GLN A 10 -10.25 -12.03 1.61
C GLN A 10 -9.49 -11.51 0.38
N ASP A 11 -9.29 -12.35 -0.63
CA ASP A 11 -8.64 -11.96 -1.89
C ASP A 11 -9.42 -10.84 -2.62
N GLU A 12 -10.75 -10.95 -2.66
CA GLU A 12 -11.62 -9.89 -3.18
C GLU A 12 -11.67 -8.64 -2.30
N ALA A 13 -11.44 -8.76 -0.99
CA ALA A 13 -11.41 -7.63 -0.07
C ALA A 13 -10.13 -6.80 -0.19
N PHE A 14 -9.02 -7.43 -0.59
CA PHE A 14 -7.68 -6.83 -0.70
C PHE A 14 -7.16 -6.84 -2.15
N SER A 15 -8.07 -6.76 -3.11
CA SER A 15 -7.72 -6.69 -4.52
C SER A 15 -6.89 -5.44 -4.83
N VAL A 16 -6.04 -5.53 -5.84
CA VAL A 16 -5.26 -4.38 -6.33
C VAL A 16 -6.19 -3.22 -6.67
N ASP A 17 -7.31 -3.51 -7.33
CA ASP A 17 -8.32 -2.53 -7.75
C ASP A 17 -8.81 -1.66 -6.57
N LYS A 18 -9.21 -2.30 -5.46
CA LYS A 18 -9.64 -1.59 -4.24
C LYS A 18 -8.52 -0.79 -3.58
N CYS A 19 -7.30 -1.29 -3.61
CA CYS A 19 -6.16 -0.52 -3.12
C CYS A 19 -5.95 0.74 -3.97
N LEU A 20 -6.12 0.65 -5.30
CA LEU A 20 -5.98 1.78 -6.21
C LEU A 20 -7.11 2.81 -6.03
N ASP A 21 -8.37 2.40 -5.87
CA ASP A 21 -9.48 3.30 -5.54
C ASP A 21 -9.19 4.11 -4.26
N GLU A 22 -8.71 3.43 -3.21
CA GLU A 22 -8.41 4.09 -1.94
C GLU A 22 -7.20 5.03 -2.04
N VAL A 23 -6.20 4.70 -2.88
CA VAL A 23 -5.05 5.58 -3.17
C VAL A 23 -5.48 6.80 -3.96
N ASP A 24 -6.41 6.64 -4.91
CA ASP A 24 -6.89 7.74 -5.71
C ASP A 24 -7.64 8.77 -4.86
N ALA A 25 -8.41 8.28 -3.87
CA ALA A 25 -9.12 9.08 -2.89
C ALA A 25 -8.23 9.71 -1.79
N MET A 26 -6.94 9.40 -1.72
CA MET A 26 -6.00 9.97 -0.75
C MET A 26 -5.33 11.26 -1.24
N GLU A 27 -4.96 12.12 -0.29
CA GLU A 27 -4.16 13.33 -0.55
C GLU A 27 -2.68 12.99 -0.79
N LEU A 28 -2.42 12.40 -1.95
CA LEU A 28 -1.10 12.04 -2.48
C LEU A 28 -0.86 12.75 -3.82
N THR A 29 0.40 13.07 -4.10
CA THR A 29 0.83 13.54 -5.42
C THR A 29 0.77 12.42 -6.46
N ASP A 30 0.66 12.75 -7.74
CA ASP A 30 0.64 11.75 -8.82
C ASP A 30 1.89 10.85 -8.82
N VAL A 31 3.03 11.42 -8.42
CA VAL A 31 4.29 10.69 -8.26
C VAL A 31 4.20 9.67 -7.11
N GLU A 32 3.69 10.07 -5.96
CA GLU A 32 3.45 9.17 -4.82
C GLU A 32 2.43 8.07 -5.18
N LYS A 33 1.36 8.40 -5.91
CA LYS A 33 0.38 7.42 -6.41
C LYS A 33 1.05 6.39 -7.32
N ALA A 34 1.94 6.80 -8.22
CA ALA A 34 2.69 5.88 -9.09
C ALA A 34 3.61 4.94 -8.28
N TYR A 35 4.26 5.43 -7.22
CA TYR A 35 5.04 4.57 -6.32
C TYR A 35 4.17 3.60 -5.51
N ALA A 36 2.98 4.05 -5.09
CA ALA A 36 2.00 3.21 -4.39
C ALA A 36 1.57 2.00 -5.23
N MET A 37 1.43 2.16 -6.55
CA MET A 37 1.15 1.03 -7.46
C MET A 37 2.21 -0.07 -7.37
N ASN A 38 3.48 0.27 -7.13
CA ASN A 38 4.53 -0.73 -6.98
C ASN A 38 4.45 -1.50 -5.65
N ILE A 39 3.98 -0.84 -4.59
CA ILE A 39 3.76 -1.44 -3.26
C ILE A 39 2.66 -2.50 -3.33
N PHE A 40 1.56 -2.22 -4.03
CA PHE A 40 0.42 -3.13 -4.10
C PHE A 40 0.61 -4.37 -5.00
N LYS A 41 1.78 -4.53 -5.62
CA LYS A 41 2.16 -5.81 -6.24
C LYS A 41 2.30 -6.93 -5.19
N SER A 42 2.65 -6.56 -3.95
CA SER A 42 2.76 -7.48 -2.82
C SER A 42 1.39 -7.70 -2.16
N GLU A 43 0.98 -8.96 -2.00
CA GLU A 43 -0.26 -9.33 -1.33
C GLU A 43 -0.27 -8.93 0.15
N ILE A 44 0.87 -9.08 0.83
CA ILE A 44 1.01 -8.73 2.25
C ILE A 44 0.81 -7.22 2.45
N ASP A 45 1.39 -6.41 1.56
CA ASP A 45 1.28 -4.96 1.64
C ASP A 45 -0.15 -4.48 1.35
N ARG A 46 -0.85 -5.11 0.39
CA ARG A 46 -2.28 -4.87 0.16
C ARG A 46 -3.12 -5.20 1.39
N GLU A 47 -2.84 -6.34 2.02
CA GLU A 47 -3.56 -6.76 3.20
C GLU A 47 -3.35 -5.79 4.39
N VAL A 48 -2.10 -5.43 4.67
CA VAL A 48 -1.76 -4.48 5.74
C VAL A 48 -2.43 -3.13 5.48
N PHE A 49 -2.34 -2.62 4.25
CA PHE A 49 -2.96 -1.37 3.83
C PHE A 49 -4.46 -1.34 4.07
N MET A 50 -5.18 -2.37 3.62
CA MET A 50 -6.63 -2.47 3.71
C MET A 50 -7.14 -2.78 5.12
N LYS A 51 -6.38 -3.51 5.95
CA LYS A 51 -6.76 -3.78 7.35
C LYS A 51 -6.68 -2.54 8.25
N MET A 52 -5.88 -1.53 7.89
CA MET A 52 -5.82 -0.27 8.62
C MET A 52 -7.12 0.54 8.43
N LYS A 53 -7.94 0.64 9.49
CA LYS A 53 -9.21 1.40 9.46
C LYS A 53 -9.03 2.92 9.49
N ASN A 54 -7.93 3.39 10.10
CA ASN A 54 -7.66 4.81 10.24
C ASN A 54 -6.96 5.34 8.98
N LYS A 55 -7.64 6.24 8.26
CA LYS A 55 -7.13 6.84 7.02
C LYS A 55 -5.80 7.56 7.20
N ASN A 56 -5.60 8.23 8.33
CA ASN A 56 -4.35 8.95 8.62
C ASN A 56 -3.19 7.97 8.86
N ILE A 57 -3.42 6.90 9.62
CA ILE A 57 -2.39 5.86 9.83
C ILE A 57 -2.04 5.20 8.51
N ARG A 58 -3.05 4.91 7.67
CA ARG A 58 -2.86 4.32 6.35
C ARG A 58 -2.04 5.23 5.43
N LEU A 59 -2.34 6.54 5.41
CA LEU A 59 -1.60 7.53 4.63
C LEU A 59 -0.14 7.65 5.10
N ILE A 60 0.10 7.72 6.42
CA ILE A 60 1.44 7.78 7.00
C ILE A 60 2.25 6.54 6.62
N TRP A 61 1.67 5.36 6.77
CA TRP A 61 2.33 4.10 6.40
C TRP A 61 2.69 4.08 4.91
N LEU A 62 1.76 4.48 4.03
CA LEU A 62 2.00 4.49 2.59
C LEU A 62 3.13 5.45 2.21
N LYS A 63 3.16 6.66 2.81
CA LYS A 63 4.27 7.62 2.61
C LYS A 63 5.61 7.07 3.07
N GLN A 64 5.66 6.32 4.17
CA GLN A 64 6.89 5.66 4.63
C GLN A 64 7.37 4.60 3.64
N GLN A 65 6.47 3.79 3.09
CA GLN A 65 6.83 2.79 2.09
C GLN A 65 7.34 3.44 0.80
N ILE A 66 6.67 4.50 0.32
CA ILE A 66 7.12 5.28 -0.85
C ILE A 66 8.49 5.90 -0.59
N SER A 67 8.72 6.46 0.60
CA SER A 67 10.01 7.02 0.99
C SER A 67 11.12 5.97 1.03
N ALA A 68 10.82 4.73 1.41
CA ALA A 68 11.80 3.64 1.39
C ALA A 68 12.18 3.22 -0.04
N ILE A 69 11.21 3.24 -0.96
CA ILE A 69 11.41 2.92 -2.39
C ILE A 69 12.17 4.05 -3.11
N CYS A 70 11.76 5.29 -2.89
CA CYS A 70 12.36 6.46 -3.53
C CYS A 70 13.71 6.85 -2.88
N GLY A 71 13.89 6.53 -1.61
CA GLY A 71 15.11 6.82 -0.83
C GLY A 71 16.23 5.80 -0.99
N GLY A 72 16.08 4.80 -1.86
CA GLY A 72 17.08 3.74 -2.12
C GLY A 72 18.39 4.20 -2.77
N ASN A 73 18.69 5.51 -2.77
CA ASN A 73 20.00 6.04 -3.12
C ASN A 73 20.36 7.26 -2.25
N VAL A 74 20.63 7.02 -0.96
CA VAL A 74 21.61 7.82 -0.21
C VAL A 74 22.62 6.85 0.39
N GLY A 75 23.53 6.37 -0.47
CA GLY A 75 24.85 6.01 0.01
C GLY A 75 25.58 7.29 0.43
N GLY A 76 26.14 7.28 1.65
CA GLY A 76 27.26 8.13 2.04
C GLY A 76 26.94 9.57 2.41
N GLY A 77 27.14 9.92 3.68
CA GLY A 77 27.19 11.30 4.14
C GLY A 77 27.32 11.40 5.65
N ASN A 78 28.57 11.59 6.11
CA ASN A 78 28.95 11.79 7.50
C ASN A 78 28.11 12.89 8.19
N VAL A 79 27.73 12.64 9.45
CA VAL A 79 28.04 13.53 10.59
C VAL A 79 28.11 12.69 11.86
#